data_AF-A0A2H5VFS3-F1
#
_entry.id   AF-A0A2H5VFS3-F1
#
_cell.length_a   1.000
_cell.length_b   1.000
_cell.length_c   1.000
_cell.angle_alpha   90.00
_cell.angle_beta   90.00
_cell.angle_gamma   90.00
#
_symmetry.space_group_name_H-M   'P 1'
#
loop_
_entity.id
_entity.type
_entity.pdbx_description
1 polymer ?
#
loop_
_entity_poly.entity_id
_entity_poly.type
_entity_poly.pdbx_seq_one_letter_code
_entity_poly.pdbx_strand_id
1 'polypeptide(L)' 'MEAIVVSEETKERAKYLNKLRRERGLKPLKIVVVEMVKAEDGLRISSSRIRRGEIDEEGRRLIKL' A
#
# COMPACT_ATOMS: atom_id res chain seq x y z
N MET A 1 21.74 -2.00 -2.38
CA MET A 1 20.64 -3.00 -2.43
C MET A 1 19.35 -2.25 -2.65
N GLU A 2 18.57 -2.58 -3.67
CA GLU A 2 17.31 -1.89 -3.98
C GLU A 2 16.11 -2.74 -3.55
N ALA A 3 15.09 -2.09 -2.99
CA ALA A 3 13.88 -2.75 -2.50
C ALA A 3 12.63 -1.94 -2.86
N ILE A 4 11.50 -2.63 -2.91
CA ILE A 4 10.16 -2.04 -2.99
C ILE A 4 9.37 -2.50 -1.77
N VAL A 5 8.81 -1.53 -1.03
CA VAL A 5 7.96 -1.78 0.12
C VAL A 5 6.52 -1.74 -0.33
N VAL A 6 5.76 -2.79 0.00
CA VAL A 6 4.37 -2.97 -0.41
C VAL A 6 3.53 -3.53 0.72
N SER A 7 2.21 -3.34 0.63
CA SER A 7 1.26 -4.06 1.48
C SER A 7 1.02 -5.48 0.97
N GLU A 8 0.40 -6.35 1.78
CA GLU A 8 -0.04 -7.68 1.30
C GLU A 8 -0.96 -7.56 0.08
N GLU A 9 -1.84 -6.54 0.04
CA GLU A 9 -2.72 -6.23 -1.10
C GLU A 9 -1.95 -5.97 -2.41
N THR A 10 -0.76 -5.38 -2.32
CA THR A 10 0.02 -4.92 -3.49
C THR A 10 1.23 -5.81 -3.80
N LYS A 11 1.43 -6.88 -3.05
CA LYS A 11 2.49 -7.88 -3.24
C LYS A 11 2.49 -8.51 -4.63
N GLU A 12 1.34 -8.91 -5.15
CA GLU A 12 1.25 -9.52 -6.49
C GLU A 12 1.60 -8.51 -7.60
N ARG A 13 1.25 -7.23 -7.42
CA ARG A 13 1.67 -6.17 -8.34
C ARG A 13 3.20 -5.98 -8.31
N ALA A 14 3.85 -6.08 -7.16
CA ALA A 14 5.31 -6.03 -7.06
C ALA A 14 5.99 -7.23 -7.74
N LYS A 15 5.41 -8.43 -7.65
CA LYS A 15 5.88 -9.60 -8.41
C LYS A 15 5.76 -9.37 -9.91
N TYR A 16 4.63 -8.84 -10.37
CA TYR A 16 4.43 -8.48 -11.78
C TYR A 16 5.44 -7.42 -12.25
N LEU A 17 5.70 -6.38 -11.45
CA LEU A 17 6.75 -5.39 -11.73
C LEU A 17 8.12 -6.06 -11.90
N ASN A 18 8.48 -7.00 -11.03
CA ASN A 18 9.74 -7.74 -11.16
C ASN A 18 9.80 -8.61 -12.42
N LYS A 19 8.68 -9.15 -12.90
CA LYS A 19 8.60 -9.82 -14.20
C LYS A 19 8.94 -8.85 -15.33
N LEU A 20 8.30 -7.68 -15.37
CA LEU A 20 8.57 -6.62 -16.37
C LEU A 20 10.02 -6.12 -16.30
N ARG A 21 10.59 -6.01 -15.10
CA ARG A 21 12.01 -5.65 -14.92
C ARG A 21 12.93 -6.67 -15.57
N ARG A 22 12.69 -7.97 -15.35
CA ARG A 22 13.46 -9.05 -15.96
C ARG A 22 13.37 -9.03 -17.49
N GLU A 23 12.17 -8.81 -18.03
CA GLU A 23 11.95 -8.68 -19.48
C GLU A 23 12.74 -7.51 -20.10
N ARG A 24 13.02 -6.46 -19.30
CA ARG A 24 13.83 -5.30 -19.71
C ARG A 24 15.31 -5.42 -19.34
N GLY A 25 15.78 -6.59 -18.92
CA GLY A 25 17.18 -6.81 -18.50
C GLY A 25 17.56 -6.15 -17.17
N LEU A 26 16.57 -5.65 -16.41
CA LEU A 26 16.79 -5.02 -15.11
C LEU A 26 16.78 -6.07 -13.99
N LYS A 27 17.64 -5.86 -12.99
CA LYS A 27 17.67 -6.70 -11.78
C LYS A 27 16.34 -6.58 -11.01
N PRO A 28 15.77 -7.68 -10.50
CA PRO A 28 14.57 -7.62 -9.67
C PRO A 28 14.85 -6.87 -8.36
N LEU A 29 13.84 -6.18 -7.85
CA LEU A 29 13.85 -5.53 -6.54
C LEU A 29 13.53 -6.54 -5.44
N LYS A 30 14.12 -6.38 -4.25
CA LYS A 30 13.64 -7.09 -3.06
C LYS A 30 12.24 -6.59 -2.72
N ILE A 31 11.28 -7.50 -2.62
CA ILE A 31 9.92 -7.18 -2.18
C ILE A 31 9.89 -7.28 -0.65
N VAL A 32 9.57 -6.18 0.02
CA VAL A 32 9.35 -6.14 1.47
C VAL A 32 7.87 -5.91 1.69
N VAL A 33 7.21 -6.88 2.32
CA VAL A 33 5.78 -6.78 2.62
C VAL A 33 5.60 -6.29 4.04
N VAL A 34 4.78 -5.25 4.22
CA VAL A 34 4.47 -4.65 5.51
C VAL A 34 2.97 -4.68 5.78
N GLU A 35 2.61 -4.78 7.05
CA GLU A 35 1.22 -4.70 7.49
C GLU A 35 0.70 -3.26 7.37
N MET A 36 -0.57 -3.12 7.01
CA MET A 36 -1.23 -1.82 6.94
C MET A 36 -1.82 -1.44 8.28
N VAL A 37 -1.63 -0.18 8.68
CA VAL A 37 -2.26 0.38 9.88
C VAL A 37 -3.77 0.47 9.67
N LYS A 38 -4.54 0.07 10.69
CA LYS A 38 -5.99 0.17 10.72
C LYS A 38 -6.45 1.52 11.27
N ALA A 39 -7.52 2.04 10.70
CA ALA A 39 -8.30 3.16 11.22
C ALA A 39 -9.24 2.67 12.34
N GLU A 40 -9.95 3.59 12.99
CA GLU A 40 -10.90 3.28 14.08
C GLU A 40 -12.03 2.33 13.67
N ASP A 41 -12.42 2.32 12.39
CA ASP A 41 -13.41 1.39 11.87
C ASP A 41 -12.85 0.01 11.49
N GLY A 42 -11.58 -0.26 11.82
CA GLY A 42 -10.92 -1.54 11.57
C GLY A 42 -10.51 -1.76 10.12
N LEU A 43 -10.87 -0.85 9.20
CA LEU A 43 -10.39 -0.84 7.83
C LEU A 43 -9.04 -0.10 7.75
N ARG A 44 -8.24 -0.35 6.71
CA ARG A 44 -6.92 0.30 6.58
C ARG A 44 -7.00 1.83 6.47
N ILE A 45 -6.01 2.51 7.00
CA ILE A 45 -5.75 3.93 6.68
C ILE A 45 -5.34 4.00 5.20
N SER A 46 -5.92 4.94 4.45
CA SER A 46 -5.50 5.19 3.08
C SER A 46 -5.83 6.60 2.62
N SER A 47 -4.97 7.16 1.76
CA SER A 47 -5.12 8.51 1.20
C SER A 47 -6.44 8.72 0.45
N SER A 48 -6.98 7.68 -0.18
CA SER A 48 -8.29 7.76 -0.84
C SER A 48 -9.43 7.95 0.16
N ARG A 49 -9.36 7.30 1.33
CA ARG A 49 -10.36 7.45 2.39
C ARG A 49 -10.25 8.82 3.08
N ILE A 50 -9.01 9.28 3.30
CA ILE A 50 -8.72 10.62 3.82
C ILE A 50 -9.30 11.70 2.89
N ARG A 51 -9.01 11.62 1.58
CA ARG A 51 -9.53 12.58 0.58
C ARG A 51 -11.05 12.55 0.43
N ARG A 52 -11.69 11.41 0.68
CA ARG A 52 -13.16 11.30 0.67
C ARG A 52 -13.81 11.78 1.97
N GLY A 53 -13.01 12.14 2.98
CA GLY A 53 -13.51 12.56 4.28
C GLY A 53 -14.15 11.43 5.08
N GLU A 54 -13.73 10.18 4.88
CA GLU A 54 -14.19 9.05 5.70
C GLU A 54 -13.46 9.00 7.03
N ILE A 55 -12.15 9.30 6.99
CA ILE A 55 -11.23 9.31 8.12
C ILE A 55 -10.27 10.48 7.99
N ASP A 56 -9.62 10.90 9.08
CA ASP A 56 -8.48 11.81 9.02
C ASP A 56 -7.14 11.07 8.86
N GLU A 57 -6.03 11.80 8.90
CA GLU A 57 -4.68 11.26 8.75
C GLU A 57 -4.24 10.34 9.90
N GLU A 58 -4.86 10.46 11.07
CA GLU A 58 -4.65 9.58 12.22
C GLU A 58 -5.56 8.34 12.18
N GLY A 59 -6.48 8.28 11.21
CA GLY A 59 -7.44 7.17 11.07
C GLY A 59 -8.68 7.33 11.93
N ARG A 60 -8.96 8.52 12.46
CA ARG A 60 -10.20 8.82 13.20
C ARG A 60 -11.36 8.98 12.24
N ARG A 61 -12.53 8.43 12.56
CA ARG A 61 -13.70 8.57 11.68
C ARG A 61 -14.19 10.01 11.66
N LEU A 62 -14.40 10.53 10.45
CA LEU A 62 -15.08 11.80 10.26
C LEU A 62 -16.57 11.50 10.09
N ILE A 63 -17.34 11.70 11.16
CA ILE A 63 -18.80 11.55 11.11
C ILE A 63 -19.35 12.68 10.22
N LYS A 64 -19.97 12.33 9.09
CA LYS A 64 -20.88 13.26 8.43
C LYS A 64 -22.15 13.34 9.28
N LEU A 65 -22.33 14.48 9.95
CA LEU A 65 -23.63 14.90 10.50
C LEU A 65 -24.65 15.04 9.37
#